data_AF-A0A9X4KR78-F1
#
_entry.id   AF-A0A9X4KR78-F1
#
_cell.length_a   1.000
_cell.length_b   1.000
_cell.length_c   1.000
_cell.angle_alpha   90.00
_cell.angle_beta   90.00
_cell.angle_gamma   90.00
#
_symmetry.space_group_name_H-M   'P 1'
#
loop_
_entity.id
_entity.type
_entity.pdbx_description
1 polymer ?
#
loop_
_entity_poly.entity_id
_entity_poly.type
_entity_poly.pdbx_seq_one_letter_code
_entity_poly.pdbx_strand_id
1 'polypeptide(L)'
;MAGPASGDAAGAAGGKACAGWGEAAAATGNEEVAESYLRERVRLQPLLEEAYQSLIALLGRLGRRAEAEELYRQLERRLASELGIRPLDETLRLLGR
;
A
#
# COMPACT_ATOMS: atom_id res chain seq x y z
N MET A 1 13.53 -11.97 29.20
CA MET A 1 12.24 -11.34 28.83
C MET A 1 12.50 -9.85 28.67
N ALA A 2 11.97 -9.25 27.59
CA ALA A 2 12.16 -7.87 27.13
C ALA A 2 13.57 -7.52 26.59
N GLY A 3 13.78 -7.73 25.29
CA GLY A 3 14.78 -6.98 24.52
C GLY A 3 14.10 -5.75 23.90
N PRO A 4 14.56 -4.52 24.17
CA PRO A 4 13.93 -3.34 23.62
C PRO A 4 14.46 -2.98 22.23
N ALA A 5 13.58 -2.33 21.47
CA ALA A 5 13.88 -1.40 20.39
C ALA A 5 14.60 -1.97 19.15
N SER A 6 13.82 -2.56 18.24
CA SER A 6 14.13 -2.50 16.81
C SER A 6 13.65 -1.14 16.29
N GLY A 7 14.39 -0.10 16.65
CA GLY A 7 14.38 1.19 15.98
C GLY A 7 15.68 1.29 15.20
N ASP A 8 15.59 1.24 13.88
CA ASP A 8 15.93 2.36 13.00
C ASP A 8 16.11 1.93 11.53
N ALA A 9 15.72 2.84 10.65
CA ALA A 9 16.15 2.94 9.25
C ALA A 9 15.71 1.86 8.24
N ALA A 10 14.39 1.76 8.01
CA ALA A 10 13.87 1.56 6.66
C ALA A 10 13.01 2.75 6.21
N GLY A 11 13.40 3.95 6.64
CA GLY A 11 12.92 5.21 6.09
C GLY A 11 13.69 5.54 4.81
N ALA A 12 12.97 6.05 3.81
CA ALA A 12 13.49 6.80 2.66
C ALA A 12 13.97 6.10 1.37
N ALA A 13 13.88 4.77 1.22
CA ALA A 13 14.06 4.13 -0.11
C ALA A 13 12.76 3.60 -0.76
N GLY A 14 11.64 3.62 -0.02
CA GLY A 14 10.46 2.81 -0.34
C GLY A 14 9.43 3.43 -1.30
N GLY A 15 9.43 4.75 -1.51
CA GLY A 15 8.38 5.45 -2.25
C GLY A 15 8.49 5.30 -3.77
N LYS A 16 9.69 5.51 -4.31
CA LYS A 16 9.93 5.40 -5.76
C LYS A 16 9.97 3.95 -6.26
N ALA A 17 10.35 3.02 -5.38
CA ALA A 17 10.37 1.60 -5.70
C ALA A 17 8.95 1.08 -5.93
N CYS A 18 8.03 1.28 -4.97
CA CYS A 18 6.67 0.71 -5.01
C CYS A 18 5.86 1.11 -6.25
N ALA A 19 5.97 2.37 -6.69
CA ALA A 19 5.32 2.86 -7.90
C ALA A 19 5.82 2.09 -9.15
N GLY A 20 7.13 1.86 -9.26
CA GLY A 20 7.72 1.11 -10.37
C GLY A 20 7.38 -0.39 -10.35
N TRP A 21 7.20 -0.99 -9.16
CA TRP A 21 6.85 -2.42 -9.06
C TRP A 21 5.45 -2.72 -9.57
N GLY A 22 4.46 -1.86 -9.32
CA GLY A 22 3.10 -2.07 -9.84
C GLY A 22 3.06 -2.06 -11.37
N GLU A 23 3.85 -1.17 -11.98
CA GLU A 23 3.97 -1.04 -13.43
C GLU A 23 4.79 -2.19 -14.04
N ALA A 24 5.89 -2.58 -13.39
CA ALA A 24 6.75 -3.69 -13.82
C ALA A 24 6.10 -5.08 -13.63
N ALA A 25 5.34 -5.28 -12.55
CA ALA A 25 4.62 -6.53 -12.29
C ALA A 25 3.52 -6.76 -13.33
N ALA A 26 2.81 -5.68 -13.70
CA ALA A 26 1.82 -5.73 -14.74
C ALA A 26 2.42 -5.99 -16.13
N ALA A 27 3.64 -5.52 -16.38
CA ALA A 27 4.36 -5.80 -17.64
C ALA A 27 4.90 -7.24 -17.72
N THR A 28 5.12 -7.91 -16.57
CA THR A 28 5.74 -9.24 -16.51
C THR A 28 4.75 -10.37 -16.22
N GLY A 29 3.46 -10.08 -16.02
CA GLY A 29 2.43 -11.08 -15.72
C GLY A 29 2.54 -11.71 -14.32
N ASN A 30 3.40 -11.18 -13.46
CA ASN A 30 3.62 -11.66 -12.10
C ASN A 30 2.81 -10.86 -11.07
N GLU A 31 1.52 -10.67 -11.35
CA GLU A 31 0.62 -9.87 -10.52
C GLU A 31 0.45 -10.47 -9.11
N GLU A 32 0.44 -11.80 -8.98
CA GLU A 32 0.32 -12.51 -7.70
C GLU A 32 1.54 -12.28 -6.78
N VAL A 33 2.75 -12.24 -7.36
CA VAL A 33 3.99 -11.98 -6.63
C VAL A 33 4.00 -10.54 -6.13
N ALA A 34 3.57 -9.60 -6.97
CA ALA A 34 3.48 -8.19 -6.60
C ALA A 34 2.41 -7.94 -5.52
N GLU A 35 1.24 -8.57 -5.62
CA GLU A 35 0.20 -8.50 -4.59
C GLU A 35 0.73 -9.00 -3.24
N SER A 36 1.42 -10.15 -3.25
CA SER A 36 1.99 -10.75 -2.04
C SER A 36 3.04 -9.82 -1.40
N TYR A 37 3.94 -9.28 -2.21
CA TYR A 37 4.98 -8.36 -1.75
C TYR A 37 4.39 -7.06 -1.19
N LEU A 38 3.42 -6.46 -1.88
CA LEU A 38 2.76 -5.23 -1.43
C LEU A 38 1.95 -5.45 -0.15
N ARG A 39 1.27 -6.60 -0.01
CA ARG A 39 0.59 -6.98 1.24
C ARG A 39 1.58 -7.13 2.40
N GLU A 40 2.75 -7.71 2.16
CA GLU A 40 3.80 -7.78 3.17
C GLU A 40 4.29 -6.38 3.57
N ARG A 41 4.48 -5.48 2.59
CA ARG A 41 4.82 -4.08 2.88
C ARG A 41 3.77 -3.37 3.71
N VAL A 42 2.49 -3.56 3.42
CA VAL A 42 1.37 -3.01 4.21
C VAL A 42 1.37 -3.58 5.64
N ARG A 43 1.72 -4.86 5.83
CA ARG A 43 1.85 -5.46 7.17
C ARG A 43 3.02 -4.87 7.95
N LEU A 44 4.16 -4.66 7.30
CA LEU A 44 5.36 -4.10 7.92
C LEU A 44 5.18 -2.60 8.22
N GLN A 45 4.50 -1.87 7.32
CA GLN A 45 4.28 -0.43 7.43
C GLN A 45 2.80 -0.10 7.20
N PRO A 46 1.95 -0.26 8.23
CA PRO A 46 0.51 -0.09 8.09
C PRO A 46 0.05 1.36 7.88
N LEU A 47 0.95 2.32 8.07
CA LEU A 47 0.75 3.75 7.84
C LEU A 47 1.36 4.24 6.51
N LEU A 48 2.02 3.36 5.75
CA LEU A 48 2.67 3.72 4.50
C LEU A 48 1.66 3.77 3.35
N GLU A 49 1.11 4.95 3.11
CA GLU A 49 0.10 5.18 2.08
C GLU A 49 0.55 4.73 0.67
N GLU A 50 1.82 4.91 0.31
CA GLU A 50 2.36 4.50 -1.00
C GLU A 50 2.24 2.99 -1.24
N ALA A 51 2.35 2.15 -0.20
CA ALA A 51 2.15 0.71 -0.33
C ALA A 51 0.68 0.36 -0.61
N TYR A 52 -0.26 1.07 0.02
CA TYR A 52 -1.68 0.92 -0.27
C TYR A 52 -2.00 1.41 -1.68
N GLN A 53 -1.46 2.54 -2.12
CA GLN A 53 -1.66 3.05 -3.48
C GLN A 53 -1.23 2.03 -4.54
N SER A 54 -0.03 1.47 -4.42
CA SER A 54 0.45 0.43 -5.35
C SER A 54 -0.45 -0.81 -5.35
N LEU A 55 -0.95 -1.23 -4.19
CA LEU A 55 -1.82 -2.40 -4.07
C LEU A 55 -3.22 -2.13 -4.63
N ILE A 56 -3.80 -0.96 -4.35
CA ILE A 56 -5.09 -0.49 -4.88
C ILE A 56 -5.01 -0.37 -6.42
N ALA A 57 -3.92 0.18 -6.95
CA ALA A 57 -3.70 0.27 -8.40
C ALA A 57 -3.62 -1.12 -9.04
N LEU A 58 -2.87 -2.05 -8.45
CA LEU A 58 -2.77 -3.43 -8.91
C LEU A 58 -4.14 -4.13 -8.91
N LEU A 59 -4.89 -4.04 -7.81
CA LEU A 59 -6.22 -4.62 -7.69
C LEU A 59 -7.22 -3.99 -8.68
N GLY A 60 -7.11 -2.69 -8.95
CA GLY A 60 -7.89 -2.00 -9.97
C GLY A 60 -7.64 -2.57 -11.37
N ARG A 61 -6.37 -2.85 -11.71
CA ARG A 61 -5.99 -3.49 -12.99
C ARG A 61 -6.48 -4.94 -13.08
N LEU A 62 -6.43 -5.68 -11.98
CA LEU A 62 -6.97 -7.04 -11.87
C LEU A 62 -8.51 -7.10 -11.89
N GLY A 63 -9.20 -5.94 -11.91
CA GLY A 63 -10.66 -5.87 -11.83
C GLY A 63 -11.24 -6.15 -10.44
N ARG A 64 -10.40 -6.31 -9.42
CA ARG A 64 -10.75 -6.60 -8.01
C ARG A 64 -11.08 -5.33 -7.24
N ARG A 65 -12.02 -4.55 -7.78
CA ARG A 65 -12.37 -3.21 -7.26
C ARG A 65 -12.88 -3.22 -5.81
N ALA A 66 -13.62 -4.26 -5.44
CA ALA A 66 -14.13 -4.42 -4.08
C ALA A 66 -13.01 -4.53 -3.03
N GLU A 67 -11.91 -5.22 -3.35
CA GLU A 67 -10.76 -5.34 -2.45
C GLU A 67 -9.95 -4.05 -2.38
N ALA A 68 -9.84 -3.33 -3.49
CA ALA A 68 -9.21 -2.01 -3.53
C ALA A 68 -9.94 -1.02 -2.60
N GLU A 69 -11.28 -1.02 -2.61
CA GLU A 69 -12.07 -0.19 -1.70
C GLU A 69 -11.92 -0.58 -0.22
N GLU A 70 -11.85 -1.88 0.08
CA GLU A 70 -11.68 -2.34 1.46
C GLU A 70 -10.30 -1.95 2.01
N LEU A 71 -9.26 -2.02 1.18
CA LEU A 71 -7.93 -1.54 1.53
C LEU A 71 -7.91 -0.03 1.77
N TYR A 72 -8.60 0.74 0.93
CA TYR A 72 -8.73 2.18 1.14
C TYR A 72 -9.39 2.49 2.49
N ARG A 73 -10.50 1.80 2.82
CA ARG A 73 -11.17 1.97 4.11
C ARG A 73 -10.29 1.59 5.29
N GLN A 74 -9.47 0.54 5.16
CA GLN A 74 -8.49 0.19 6.19
C GLN A 74 -7.43 1.27 6.37
N LEU A 75 -6.89 1.80 5.26
CA LEU A 75 -5.93 2.91 5.30
C LEU A 75 -6.56 4.14 5.96
N GLU A 76 -7.75 4.55 5.53
CA GLU A 76 -8.47 5.70 6.08
C GLU A 76 -8.68 5.54 7.59
N ARG A 77 -9.16 4.38 8.04
CA ARG A 77 -9.34 4.11 9.48
C ARG A 77 -8.03 4.19 10.25
N ARG A 78 -6.94 3.64 9.71
CA ARG A 78 -5.63 3.68 10.37
C ARG A 78 -5.06 5.09 10.42
N LEU A 79 -5.06 5.81 9.30
CA LEU A 79 -4.58 7.19 9.25
C LEU A 79 -5.44 8.11 10.13
N ALA A 80 -6.75 7.94 10.14
CA ALA A 80 -7.64 8.72 11.00
C ALA A 80 -7.42 8.41 12.49
N SER A 81 -7.23 7.13 12.85
CA SER A 81 -7.04 6.72 14.25
C SER A 81 -5.64 7.06 14.78
N GLU A 82 -4.60 6.86 13.98
CA GLU A 82 -3.21 6.99 14.45
C GLU A 82 -2.64 8.39 14.21
N LEU A 83 -3.04 9.04 13.12
CA LEU A 83 -2.47 10.32 12.68
C LEU A 83 -3.51 11.44 12.59
N GLY A 84 -4.81 11.15 12.69
CA GLY A 84 -5.88 12.14 12.53
C GLY A 84 -5.97 12.75 11.13
N ILE A 85 -5.34 12.12 10.13
CA ILE A 85 -5.29 12.60 8.75
C ILE A 85 -6.13 11.71 7.83
N ARG A 86 -6.59 12.29 6.72
CA ARG A 86 -7.23 11.53 5.64
C ARG A 86 -6.18 11.08 4.61
N PRO A 87 -6.42 9.97 3.91
CA PRO A 87 -5.60 9.57 2.77
C PRO A 87 -5.57 10.66 1.70
N LEU A 88 -4.52 10.69 0.89
CA LEU A 88 -4.35 11.58 -0.25
C LEU A 88 -5.45 11.37 -1.31
N ASP A 89 -5.82 12.46 -1.99
CA ASP A 89 -6.76 12.44 -3.11
C ASP A 89 -6.30 11.53 -4.26
N GLU A 90 -5.00 11.33 -4.41
CA GLU A 90 -4.44 10.42 -5.39
C GLU A 90 -4.88 8.96 -5.16
N THR A 91 -4.96 8.55 -3.90
CA THR A 91 -5.46 7.21 -3.52
C THR A 91 -6.95 7.06 -3.84
N LEU A 92 -7.73 8.13 -3.72
CA LEU A 92 -9.15 8.15 -4.12
C LEU A 92 -9.32 8.01 -5.64
N ARG A 93 -8.49 8.69 -6.43
CA ARG A 93 -8.53 8.62 -7.90
C ARG A 93 -8.32 7.20 -8.42
N LEU A 94 -7.52 6.38 -7.73
CA LEU A 94 -7.31 4.97 -8.09
C LEU A 94 -8.58 4.12 -7.97
N LEU A 95 -9.53 4.52 -7.12
CA LEU A 95 -10.85 3.89 -7.01
C LEU A 95 -11.84 4.39 -8.07
N GLY A 96 -11.49 5.46 -8.80
CA GLY A 96 -12.34 6.12 -9.79
C GLY A 96 -13.51 6.88 -9.17
N ARG A 97 -13.30 7.50 -8.02
CA ARG A 97 -14.23 8.42 -7.35
C ARG A 97 -13.58 9.79 -7.18
#